data_AF-A0A944Y4P3-F1
#
_entry.id   AF-A0A944Y4P3-F1
#
_cell.length_a   1.000
_cell.length_b   1.000
_cell.length_c   1.000
_cell.angle_alpha   90.00
_cell.angle_beta   90.00
_cell.angle_gamma   90.00
#
_symmetry.space_group_name_H-M   'P 1'
#
loop_
_entity.id
_entity.type
_entity.pdbx_description
1 polymer ?
#
loop_
_entity_poly.entity_id
_entity_poly.type
_entity_poly.pdbx_seq_one_letter_code
_entity_poly.pdbx_strand_id
1 'polypeptide(L)'
;MPLSTIIFQSQSLAILCILYYGVYCRRQQAKHVKLMMSGIVWDLILVLQIELTRGAIKTATKVATNPKILTFHVIIAITSVLLYFVMFYLGRKVLKGDRSFLPIHKKTGILTLTLRTMVFITSFLVVSH
;
A
#
# COMPACT_ATOMS: atom_id res chain seq x y z
N MET A 1 17.94 -12.49 -6.60
CA MET A 1 17.27 -11.67 -5.56
C MET A 1 17.42 -12.37 -4.22
N PRO A 2 17.70 -11.66 -3.12
CA PRO A 2 17.78 -12.27 -1.80
C PRO A 2 16.40 -12.77 -1.35
N LEU A 3 16.37 -13.77 -0.46
CA LEU A 3 15.13 -14.41 0.02
C LEU A 3 14.16 -13.39 0.63
N SER A 4 14.66 -12.40 1.36
CA SER A 4 13.86 -11.33 1.97
C SER A 4 13.10 -10.50 0.93
N THR A 5 13.73 -10.19 -0.21
CA THR A 5 13.07 -9.50 -1.33
C THR A 5 11.89 -10.29 -1.88
N ILE A 6 12.07 -11.58 -2.10
CA ILE A 6 11.02 -12.45 -2.65
C ILE A 6 9.83 -12.44 -1.70
N ILE A 7 10.07 -12.58 -0.39
CA ILE A 7 9.04 -12.52 0.64
C ILE A 7 8.28 -11.18 0.60
N PHE A 8 9.00 -10.04 0.55
CA PHE A 8 8.36 -8.72 0.50
C PHE A 8 7.52 -8.51 -0.77
N GLN A 9 8.01 -8.95 -1.93
CA GLN A 9 7.28 -8.85 -3.19
C GLN A 9 6.03 -9.73 -3.19
N SER A 10 6.13 -10.97 -2.69
CA SER A 10 4.99 -11.88 -2.55
C SER A 10 3.93 -11.31 -1.61
N GLN A 11 4.33 -10.75 -0.46
CA GLN A 11 3.39 -10.08 0.46
C GLN A 11 2.73 -8.86 -0.21
N SER A 12 3.50 -8.02 -0.89
CA SER A 12 2.96 -6.86 -1.61
C SER A 12 1.95 -7.28 -2.69
N LEU A 13 2.21 -8.38 -3.41
CA LEU A 13 1.28 -8.90 -4.41
C LEU A 13 0.00 -9.41 -3.74
N ALA A 14 0.11 -10.18 -2.66
CA ALA A 14 -1.04 -10.69 -1.91
C ALA A 14 -1.93 -9.55 -1.38
N ILE A 15 -1.31 -8.50 -0.81
CA ILE A 15 -2.01 -7.29 -0.36
C ILE A 15 -2.73 -6.63 -1.52
N LEU A 16 -2.06 -6.46 -2.67
CA LEU A 16 -2.67 -5.86 -3.85
C LEU A 16 -3.91 -6.65 -4.30
N CYS A 17 -3.80 -7.98 -4.36
CA CYS A 17 -4.93 -8.87 -4.66
C CYS A 17 -6.09 -8.69 -3.66
N ILE A 18 -5.80 -8.61 -2.36
CA ILE A 18 -6.81 -8.35 -1.32
C ILE A 18 -7.51 -7.01 -1.54
N LEU A 19 -6.77 -5.95 -1.86
CA LEU A 19 -7.34 -4.62 -2.11
C LEU A 19 -8.24 -4.61 -3.35
N TYR A 20 -7.79 -5.20 -4.46
CA TYR A 20 -8.63 -5.35 -5.66
C TYR A 20 -9.88 -6.17 -5.38
N TYR A 21 -9.75 -7.29 -4.67
CA TYR A 21 -10.89 -8.12 -4.29
C TYR A 21 -11.85 -7.40 -3.34
N GLY A 22 -11.33 -6.62 -2.39
CA GLY A 22 -12.12 -5.75 -1.51
C GLY A 22 -12.94 -4.73 -2.29
N VAL A 23 -12.36 -4.10 -3.31
CA VAL A 23 -13.05 -3.18 -4.22
C VAL A 23 -14.08 -3.90 -5.08
N TYR A 24 -13.80 -5.11 -5.56
CA TYR A 24 -14.77 -5.94 -6.29
C TYR A 24 -16.01 -6.24 -5.42
N CYS A 25 -15.80 -6.56 -4.14
CA CYS A 25 -16.86 -6.81 -3.17
C CYS A 25 -17.55 -5.53 -2.63
N ARG A 26 -17.36 -4.34 -3.24
CA ARG A 26 -17.93 -3.06 -2.77
C ARG A 26 -19.45 -3.03 -2.56
N ARG A 27 -20.20 -3.91 -3.24
CA ARG A 27 -21.66 -4.04 -3.05
C ARG A 27 -22.02 -4.71 -1.72
N GLN A 28 -21.13 -5.53 -1.18
CA GLN A 28 -21.28 -6.25 0.08
C GLN A 28 -20.49 -5.50 1.16
N GLN A 29 -21.08 -4.43 1.71
CA GLN A 29 -20.41 -3.47 2.61
C GLN A 29 -19.58 -4.13 3.72
N ALA A 30 -20.14 -5.14 4.41
CA ALA A 30 -19.42 -5.84 5.48
C ALA A 30 -18.16 -6.57 4.98
N LYS A 31 -18.23 -7.23 3.81
CA LYS A 31 -17.07 -7.91 3.21
C LYS A 31 -16.04 -6.91 2.69
N HIS A 32 -16.51 -5.85 2.04
CA HIS A 32 -15.65 -4.76 1.57
C HIS A 32 -14.82 -4.18 2.72
N VAL A 33 -15.46 -3.79 3.83
CA VAL A 33 -14.76 -3.21 4.98
C VAL A 33 -13.74 -4.20 5.56
N LYS A 34 -14.11 -5.46 5.77
CA LYS A 34 -13.20 -6.48 6.31
C LYS A 34 -11.97 -6.65 5.42
N LEU A 35 -12.16 -6.83 4.11
CA LEU A 35 -11.05 -7.01 3.15
C LEU A 35 -10.15 -5.78 3.05
N MET A 36 -10.75 -4.59 2.95
CA MET A 36 -9.98 -3.35 2.86
C MET A 36 -9.17 -3.09 4.13
N MET A 37 -9.76 -3.30 5.32
CA MET A 37 -9.05 -3.14 6.58
C MET A 37 -7.91 -4.14 6.72
N SER A 38 -8.14 -5.42 6.41
CA SER A 38 -7.09 -6.43 6.43
C SER A 38 -5.93 -6.09 5.48
N GLY A 39 -6.25 -5.68 4.24
CA GLY A 39 -5.23 -5.28 3.27
C GLY A 39 -4.43 -4.06 3.71
N ILE A 40 -5.10 -3.02 4.22
CA ILE A 40 -4.45 -1.79 4.70
C ILE A 40 -3.54 -2.08 5.90
N VAL A 41 -4.04 -2.81 6.90
CA VAL A 41 -3.25 -3.13 8.10
C VAL A 41 -2.03 -3.97 7.72
N TRP A 42 -2.20 -4.96 6.85
CA TRP A 42 -1.07 -5.76 6.36
C TRP A 42 -0.08 -4.90 5.58
N ASP A 43 -0.55 -3.94 4.77
CA ASP A 43 0.35 -3.03 4.06
C ASP A 43 1.19 -2.15 5.00
N LEU A 44 0.59 -1.63 6.07
CA LEU A 44 1.31 -0.87 7.08
C LEU A 44 2.38 -1.72 7.78
N ILE A 45 2.06 -2.98 8.09
CA ILE A 45 3.01 -3.94 8.68
C ILE A 45 4.15 -4.22 7.69
N LEU A 46 3.86 -4.44 6.41
CA LEU A 46 4.86 -4.68 5.37
C LEU A 46 5.81 -3.48 5.24
N VAL A 47 5.28 -2.26 5.19
CA VAL A 47 6.10 -1.03 5.11
C VAL A 47 7.02 -0.90 6.33
N LEU A 48 6.48 -1.15 7.54
CA LEU A 48 7.28 -1.16 8.76
C LEU A 48 8.39 -2.23 8.72
N GLN A 49 8.06 -3.44 8.27
CA GLN A 49 9.02 -4.54 8.14
C GLN A 49 10.16 -4.20 7.16
N ILE A 50 9.85 -3.54 6.04
CA ILE A 50 10.84 -3.09 5.06
C ILE A 50 11.76 -2.02 5.66
N GLU A 51 11.20 -1.02 6.35
CA GLU A 51 11.99 0.08 6.91
C GLU A 51 12.93 -0.40 8.04
N LEU A 52 12.44 -1.29 8.91
CA LEU A 52 13.28 -1.92 9.95
C LEU A 52 14.45 -2.72 9.33
N THR A 53 14.17 -3.48 8.27
CA THR A 53 15.19 -4.25 7.55
C THR A 53 16.21 -3.34 6.86
N ARG A 54 15.73 -2.26 6.21
CA ARG A 54 16.58 -1.29 5.53
C ARG A 54 17.48 -0.52 6.51
N GLY A 55 16.95 -0.15 7.67
CA GLY A 55 17.72 0.48 8.75
C GLY A 55 18.88 -0.40 9.20
N ALA A 56 18.62 -1.68 9.46
CA ALA A 56 19.65 -2.64 9.83
C ALA A 56 20.74 -2.80 8.75
N ILE A 57 20.33 -2.90 7.47
CA ILE A 57 21.27 -3.06 6.34
C ILE A 57 22.14 -1.81 6.17
N LYS A 58 21.56 -0.60 6.23
CA LYS A 58 22.31 0.66 6.08
C LYS A 58 23.36 0.86 7.17
N THR A 59 23.05 0.46 8.40
CA THR A 59 24.02 0.51 9.51
C THR A 59 25.16 -0.48 9.28
N ALA A 60 24.90 -1.62 8.63
CA ALA A 60 25.91 -2.64 8.35
C ALA A 60 26.70 -2.43 7.05
N THR A 61 26.16 -1.71 6.05
CA THR A 61 26.74 -1.63 4.70
C THR A 61 26.43 -0.31 3.96
N LYS A 62 27.40 0.21 3.19
CA LYS A 62 27.19 1.30 2.21
C LYS A 62 26.81 0.70 0.85
N VAL A 63 25.54 0.34 0.66
CA VAL A 63 25.05 -0.16 -0.63
C VAL A 63 24.71 1.01 -1.56
N ALA A 64 25.21 0.96 -2.80
CA ALA A 64 24.93 1.93 -3.85
C ALA A 64 23.60 1.61 -4.56
N THR A 65 22.49 2.15 -4.05
CA THR A 65 21.20 2.16 -4.77
C THR A 65 21.09 3.35 -5.71
N ASN A 66 20.45 3.21 -6.87
CA ASN A 66 20.09 4.36 -7.72
C ASN A 66 19.14 5.31 -6.94
N PRO A 67 19.62 6.49 -6.51
CA PRO A 67 18.91 7.30 -5.52
C PRO A 67 17.62 7.90 -6.08
N LYS A 68 17.51 8.09 -7.40
CA LYS A 68 16.33 8.70 -8.04
C LYS A 68 15.11 7.77 -8.01
N ILE A 69 15.30 6.52 -8.43
CA ILE A 69 14.22 5.51 -8.46
C ILE A 69 13.75 5.20 -7.03
N LEU A 70 14.71 5.06 -6.11
CA LEU A 70 14.40 4.83 -4.70
C LEU A 70 13.62 5.99 -4.08
N THR A 71 14.03 7.24 -4.35
CA THR A 71 13.31 8.43 -3.86
C THR A 71 11.89 8.48 -4.40
N PHE A 72 11.72 8.24 -5.71
CA PHE A 72 10.40 8.19 -6.34
C PHE A 72 9.50 7.14 -5.69
N HIS A 73 9.98 5.90 -5.55
CA HIS A 73 9.24 4.80 -4.91
C HIS A 73 8.82 5.15 -3.47
N VAL A 74 9.75 5.70 -2.68
CA VAL A 74 9.46 6.07 -1.28
C VAL A 74 8.39 7.17 -1.19
N ILE A 75 8.45 8.19 -2.05
CA ILE A 75 7.45 9.26 -2.08
C ILE A 75 6.05 8.70 -2.38
N ILE A 76 5.91 7.86 -3.39
CA ILE A 76 4.61 7.28 -3.74
C ILE A 76 4.11 6.28 -2.67
N ALA A 77 5.02 5.55 -2.02
CA ALA A 77 4.69 4.64 -0.93
C ALA A 77 4.15 5.39 0.30
N ILE A 78 4.85 6.45 0.74
CA ILE A 78 4.41 7.32 1.83
C ILE A 78 3.07 7.98 1.48
N THR A 79 2.92 8.46 0.25
CA THR A 79 1.66 9.05 -0.21
C THR A 79 0.50 8.05 -0.15
N SER A 80 0.71 6.80 -0.56
CA SER A 80 -0.29 5.73 -0.45
C SER A 80 -0.68 5.46 1.01
N VAL A 81 0.30 5.42 1.92
CA VAL A 81 0.05 5.24 3.36
C VAL A 81 -0.77 6.39 3.93
N LEU A 82 -0.45 7.64 3.58
CA LEU A 82 -1.24 8.81 3.98
C LEU A 82 -2.68 8.74 3.47
N LEU A 83 -2.87 8.31 2.22
CA LEU A 83 -4.19 8.11 1.64
C LEU A 83 -5.01 7.03 2.37
N TYR A 84 -4.39 6.03 3.00
CA TYR A 84 -5.15 5.08 3.82
C TYR A 84 -5.85 5.73 5.01
N PHE A 85 -5.23 6.73 5.65
CA PHE A 85 -5.90 7.48 6.72
C PHE A 85 -7.11 8.26 6.19
N VAL A 86 -6.97 8.86 5.00
CA VAL A 86 -8.09 9.54 4.31
C VAL A 86 -9.20 8.54 3.96
N MET A 87 -8.84 7.38 3.40
CA MET A 87 -9.79 6.32 3.05
C MET A 87 -10.52 5.76 4.27
N PHE A 88 -9.82 5.60 5.39
CA PHE A 88 -10.42 5.19 6.65
C PHE A 88 -11.41 6.23 7.18
N TYR A 89 -11.03 7.51 7.17
CA TYR A 89 -11.91 8.61 7.56
C TYR A 89 -13.18 8.67 6.69
N LEU A 90 -13.02 8.71 5.36
CA LEU A 90 -14.12 8.75 4.41
C LEU A 90 -14.99 7.49 4.49
N GLY A 91 -14.36 6.32 4.64
CA GLY A 91 -15.05 5.04 4.83
C GLY A 91 -15.96 5.09 6.05
N ARG A 92 -15.48 5.57 7.20
CA ARG A 92 -16.32 5.73 8.41
C ARG A 92 -17.50 6.69 8.20
N LYS A 93 -17.32 7.78 7.46
CA LYS A 93 -18.43 8.71 7.13
C LYS A 93 -19.49 8.04 6.27
N VAL A 94 -19.06 7.30 5.23
CA VAL A 94 -19.98 6.53 4.37
C VAL A 94 -20.68 5.43 5.15
N LEU A 95 -20.00 4.74 6.06
CA LEU A 95 -20.58 3.70 6.92
C LEU A 95 -21.63 4.25 7.89
N LYS A 96 -21.48 5.51 8.34
CA LYS A 96 -22.48 6.22 9.14
C LYS A 96 -23.71 6.67 8.35
N GLY A 97 -23.76 6.39 7.05
CA GLY A 97 -24.89 6.73 6.17
C GLY A 97 -24.75 8.05 5.43
N ASP A 98 -23.67 8.81 5.65
CA ASP A 98 -23.45 10.08 4.96
C ASP A 98 -22.98 9.85 3.51
N ARG A 99 -23.95 9.86 2.59
CA ARG A 99 -23.72 9.59 1.16
C ARG A 99 -23.02 10.75 0.45
N SER A 100 -22.92 11.95 1.04
CA SER A 100 -22.20 13.08 0.45
C SER A 100 -20.70 12.78 0.27
N PHE A 101 -20.14 11.93 1.13
CA PHE A 101 -18.74 11.51 1.06
C PHE A 101 -18.49 10.35 0.08
N LEU A 102 -19.53 9.69 -0.44
CA LEU A 102 -19.38 8.52 -1.32
C LEU A 102 -18.62 8.84 -2.63
N PRO A 103 -18.87 9.96 -3.34
CA PRO A 103 -18.11 10.30 -4.54
C PRO A 103 -16.62 10.52 -4.24
N ILE A 104 -16.31 11.21 -3.14
CA ILE A 104 -14.93 11.49 -2.72
C ILE A 104 -14.26 10.17 -2.32
N HIS A 105 -14.91 9.33 -1.52
CA HIS A 105 -14.41 8.00 -1.15
C HIS A 105 -14.07 7.15 -2.38
N LYS A 106 -14.92 7.16 -3.42
CA LYS A 106 -14.67 6.42 -4.67
C LYS A 106 -13.45 6.99 -5.42
N LYS A 107 -13.36 8.31 -5.60
CA LYS A 107 -12.25 8.96 -6.29
C LYS A 107 -10.92 8.73 -5.56
N THR A 108 -10.90 8.96 -4.25
CA THR A 108 -9.75 8.71 -3.39
C THR A 108 -9.38 7.23 -3.37
N GLY A 109 -10.37 6.33 -3.41
CA GLY A 109 -10.13 4.87 -3.46
C GLY A 109 -9.46 4.43 -4.76
N ILE A 110 -9.88 4.97 -5.91
CA ILE A 110 -9.23 4.73 -7.20
C ILE A 110 -7.79 5.27 -7.16
N LEU A 111 -7.59 6.50 -6.71
CA LEU A 111 -6.26 7.09 -6.58
C LEU A 111 -5.33 6.24 -5.69
N THR A 112 -5.83 5.81 -4.54
CA THR A 112 -5.08 4.97 -3.59
C THR A 112 -4.68 3.64 -4.22
N LEU A 113 -5.61 2.98 -4.91
CA LEU A 113 -5.34 1.70 -5.56
C LEU A 113 -4.32 1.86 -6.71
N THR A 114 -4.45 2.91 -7.51
CA THR A 114 -3.50 3.22 -8.58
C THR A 114 -2.09 3.46 -8.04
N LEU A 115 -1.96 4.29 -7.00
CA LEU A 115 -0.67 4.53 -6.34
C LEU A 115 -0.12 3.24 -5.74
N ARG A 116 -0.95 2.41 -5.10
CA ARG A 116 -0.50 1.14 -4.53
C ARG A 116 -0.02 0.16 -5.60
N THR A 117 -0.65 0.13 -6.77
CA THR A 117 -0.18 -0.64 -7.93
C THR A 117 1.15 -0.09 -8.44
N MET A 118 1.31 1.24 -8.54
CA MET A 118 2.59 1.85 -8.90
C MET A 118 3.71 1.55 -7.90
N VAL A 119 3.42 1.55 -6.59
CA VAL A 119 4.36 1.14 -5.53
C VAL A 119 4.81 -0.29 -5.75
N PHE A 120 3.89 -1.21 -6.06
CA PHE A 120 4.24 -2.59 -6.36
C PHE A 120 5.15 -2.69 -7.60
N ILE A 121 4.81 -2.06 -8.71
CA ILE A 121 5.61 -2.09 -9.95
C ILE A 121 7.01 -1.51 -9.71
N THR A 122 7.09 -0.33 -9.10
CA THR A 122 8.37 0.35 -8.83
C THR A 122 9.23 -0.40 -7.81
N SER A 123 8.64 -1.24 -6.95
CA SER A 123 9.41 -2.09 -6.02
C SER A 123 10.35 -3.05 -6.76
N PHE A 124 9.97 -3.55 -7.94
CA PHE A 124 10.86 -4.40 -8.74
C PHE A 124 12.05 -3.61 -9.28
N LEU A 125 11.84 -2.35 -9.66
CA LEU A 125 12.89 -1.45 -10.14
C LEU A 125 13.85 -1.01 -9.04
N VAL A 126 13.38 -0.92 -7.80
CA VAL A 126 14.22 -0.59 -6.64
C VAL A 126 15.12 -1.76 -6.25
N VAL A 127 14.67 -3.00 -6.45
CA VAL A 127 15.42 -4.19 -6.03
C VAL A 127 16.27 -4.81 -7.14
N SER A 128 16.00 -4.47 -8.40
CA SER A 128 16.79 -4.95 -9.56
C SER A 128 18.14 -4.24 -9.74
N HIS A 129 18.54 -3.34 -8.83
CA HIS A 129 19.75 -2.54 -8.88
C HIS A 129 20.41 -2.43 -7.50
#